data_AF-A0A350XXA3-F1
#
_entry.id   AF-A0A350XXA3-F1
#
_cell.length_a   1.000
_cell.length_b   1.000
_cell.length_c   1.000
_cell.angle_alpha   90.00
_cell.angle_beta   90.00
_cell.angle_gamma   90.00
#
_symmetry.space_group_name_H-M   'P 1'
#
loop_
_entity.id
_entity.type
_entity.pdbx_description
1 polymer ?
#
loop_
_entity_poly.entity_id
_entity_poly.type
_entity_poly.pdbx_seq_one_letter_code
_entity_poly.pdbx_strand_id
1 'polypeptide(L)'
;MDNLSKKMISVEEAKTALRCMRLGDLNEDEALECLDEFVFRIRNVTTSKIVEEIIENELTPLQSEIMKMYLYDNLGVVQIGRIIGMSQAAVSKTMFRANNTIIKYLSPLIKYQDDITDAKLIPLRVGKLLEISAAKNGNADSFGEALRNLRVAYDISPERLSSNLNISKGELAAIESGRKIPSVTTAMRYSALFNVEIDMKFINGRGFYLCKRP
;
A
#
# COMPACT_ATOMS: atom_id res chain seq x y z
N MET A 1 -24.21 -19.48 1.54
CA MET A 1 -24.02 -18.82 0.23
C MET A 1 -24.00 -17.28 0.32
N ASP A 2 -23.98 -16.70 1.51
CA ASP A 2 -24.26 -15.25 1.73
C ASP A 2 -22.99 -14.38 1.93
N ASN A 3 -21.82 -14.89 1.53
CA ASN A 3 -20.51 -14.30 1.87
C ASN A 3 -19.73 -13.74 0.66
N LEU A 4 -20.16 -14.07 -0.57
CA LEU A 4 -19.55 -13.57 -1.81
C LEU A 4 -20.03 -12.15 -2.14
N SER A 5 -21.34 -11.90 -2.01
CA SER A 5 -21.95 -10.58 -2.25
C SER A 5 -21.37 -9.49 -1.33
N LYS A 6 -21.04 -9.81 -0.07
CA LYS A 6 -20.46 -8.85 0.89
C LYS A 6 -19.02 -8.42 0.57
N LYS A 7 -18.31 -9.14 -0.31
CA LYS A 7 -16.90 -8.89 -0.67
C LYS A 7 -16.70 -8.19 -2.03
N MET A 8 -17.72 -8.17 -2.90
CA MET A 8 -17.69 -7.45 -4.18
C MET A 8 -18.21 -6.03 -4.00
N ILE A 9 -17.33 -5.09 -3.57
CA ILE A 9 -17.70 -3.73 -3.14
C ILE A 9 -18.75 -3.80 -2.03
N SER A 10 -18.39 -3.45 -0.79
CA SER A 10 -19.43 -3.53 0.24
C SER A 10 -20.60 -2.65 -0.21
N VAL A 11 -21.83 -3.16 -0.05
CA VAL A 11 -23.04 -2.40 -0.38
C VAL A 11 -23.00 -0.99 0.23
N GLU A 12 -22.27 -0.82 1.33
CA GLU A 12 -22.01 0.45 2.01
C GLU A 12 -21.03 1.38 1.29
N GLU A 13 -20.04 0.87 0.55
CA GLU A 13 -19.13 1.65 -0.30
C GLU A 13 -19.84 2.11 -1.57
N ALA A 14 -20.62 1.23 -2.21
CA ALA A 14 -21.49 1.59 -3.33
C ALA A 14 -22.56 2.62 -2.89
N LYS A 15 -23.16 2.44 -1.70
CA LYS A 15 -24.05 3.44 -1.10
C LYS A 15 -23.34 4.74 -0.76
N THR A 16 -22.07 4.72 -0.35
CA THR A 16 -21.29 5.93 -0.07
C THR A 16 -21.04 6.71 -1.36
N ALA A 17 -20.64 6.03 -2.43
CA ALA A 17 -20.52 6.63 -3.76
C ALA A 17 -21.86 7.20 -4.27
N LEU A 18 -22.96 6.45 -4.13
CA LEU A 18 -24.32 6.91 -4.46
C LEU A 18 -24.80 8.06 -3.57
N ARG A 19 -24.39 8.13 -2.29
CA ARG A 19 -24.69 9.26 -1.39
C ARG A 19 -23.90 10.51 -1.77
N CYS A 20 -22.65 10.36 -2.22
CA CYS A 20 -21.85 11.45 -2.77
C CYS A 20 -22.48 11.99 -4.07
N MET A 21 -22.99 11.11 -4.95
CA MET A 21 -23.77 11.51 -6.15
C MET A 21 -25.07 12.26 -5.81
N ARG A 22 -25.66 12.01 -4.63
CA ARG A 22 -26.93 12.63 -4.19
C ARG A 22 -26.77 13.95 -3.42
N LEU A 23 -25.55 14.32 -3.01
CA LEU A 23 -25.27 15.46 -2.13
C LEU A 23 -24.30 16.50 -2.73
N GLY A 24 -23.87 16.37 -3.99
CA GLY A 24 -23.06 17.37 -4.69
C GLY A 24 -23.08 17.18 -6.21
N ASP A 25 -22.87 18.28 -6.93
CA ASP A 25 -22.86 18.46 -8.40
C ASP A 25 -21.79 17.63 -9.15
N LEU A 26 -21.69 16.32 -8.91
CA LEU A 26 -20.89 15.44 -9.76
C LEU A 26 -21.75 14.97 -10.93
N ASN A 27 -21.22 15.07 -12.15
CA ASN A 27 -21.89 14.46 -13.30
C ASN A 27 -21.70 12.93 -13.29
N GLU A 28 -22.48 12.23 -14.13
CA GLU A 28 -22.47 10.76 -14.18
C GLU A 28 -21.08 10.20 -14.51
N ASP A 29 -20.36 10.83 -15.43
CA ASP A 29 -19.02 10.41 -15.85
C ASP A 29 -18.00 10.52 -14.70
N GLU A 30 -17.99 11.65 -13.97
CA GLU A 30 -17.10 11.86 -12.82
C GLU A 30 -17.36 10.84 -11.70
N ALA A 31 -18.62 10.43 -11.55
CA ALA A 31 -19.01 9.48 -10.54
C ALA A 31 -18.65 8.03 -10.94
N LEU A 32 -18.75 7.69 -12.23
CA LEU A 32 -18.26 6.43 -12.79
C LEU A 32 -16.73 6.33 -12.72
N GLU A 33 -15.99 7.38 -13.06
CA GLU A 33 -14.53 7.42 -12.92
C GLU A 33 -14.09 7.16 -11.47
N CYS A 34 -14.80 7.72 -10.49
CA CYS A 34 -14.54 7.45 -9.07
C CYS A 34 -14.77 5.98 -8.69
N LEU A 35 -15.78 5.33 -9.28
CA LEU A 35 -16.06 3.91 -9.05
C LEU A 35 -14.99 3.02 -9.70
N ASP A 36 -14.56 3.34 -10.92
CA ASP A 36 -13.50 2.61 -11.60
C ASP A 36 -12.16 2.74 -10.88
N GLU A 37 -11.78 3.95 -10.44
CA GLU A 37 -10.60 4.19 -9.61
C GLU A 37 -10.67 3.33 -8.33
N PHE A 38 -11.84 3.31 -7.67
CA PHE A 38 -12.06 2.51 -6.47
C PHE A 38 -11.89 1.00 -6.73
N VAL A 39 -12.51 0.48 -7.78
CA VAL A 39 -12.44 -0.94 -8.14
C VAL A 39 -11.00 -1.35 -8.47
N PHE A 40 -10.29 -0.54 -9.25
CA PHE A 40 -8.90 -0.79 -9.60
C PHE A 40 -7.98 -0.84 -8.36
N ARG A 41 -8.20 0.10 -7.44
CA ARG A 41 -7.47 0.16 -6.17
C ARG A 41 -7.72 -1.08 -5.32
N ILE A 42 -8.98 -1.46 -5.10
CA ILE A 42 -9.33 -2.68 -4.36
C ILE A 42 -8.69 -3.90 -5.02
N ARG A 43 -8.72 -3.98 -6.36
CA ARG A 43 -8.07 -5.06 -7.11
C ARG A 43 -6.58 -5.12 -6.80
N ASN A 44 -5.84 -4.01 -6.89
CA ASN A 44 -4.41 -3.98 -6.56
C ASN A 44 -4.15 -4.43 -5.11
N VAL A 45 -4.95 -3.96 -4.15
CA VAL A 45 -4.85 -4.35 -2.73
C VAL A 45 -5.18 -5.83 -2.51
N THR A 46 -6.10 -6.41 -3.27
CA THR A 46 -6.40 -7.85 -3.18
C THR A 46 -5.33 -8.70 -3.86
N THR A 47 -4.85 -8.29 -5.03
CA THR A 47 -3.79 -8.99 -5.76
C THR A 47 -2.45 -8.92 -5.01
N SER A 48 -2.18 -7.86 -4.24
CA SER A 48 -0.97 -7.79 -3.41
C SER A 48 -0.93 -8.84 -2.29
N LYS A 49 -2.09 -9.37 -1.87
CA LYS A 49 -2.13 -10.53 -0.94
C LYS A 49 -1.62 -11.80 -1.60
N ILE A 50 -1.84 -11.97 -2.89
CA ILE A 50 -1.27 -13.09 -3.66
C ILE A 50 0.25 -12.94 -3.75
N VAL A 51 0.78 -11.71 -3.86
CA VAL A 51 2.23 -11.47 -3.77
C VAL A 51 2.78 -11.96 -2.42
N GLU A 52 2.10 -11.65 -1.32
CA GLU A 52 2.47 -12.13 0.02
C GLU A 52 2.49 -13.67 0.05
N GLU A 53 1.43 -14.33 -0.43
CA GLU A 53 1.34 -15.79 -0.49
C GLU A 53 2.46 -16.42 -1.32
N ILE A 54 2.84 -15.81 -2.45
CA ILE A 54 3.96 -16.27 -3.28
C ILE A 54 5.29 -16.12 -2.51
N ILE A 55 5.52 -14.98 -1.84
CA ILE A 55 6.73 -14.74 -1.04
C ILE A 55 6.85 -15.79 0.07
N GLU A 56 5.74 -16.18 0.68
CA GLU A 56 5.73 -17.10 1.82
C GLU A 56 5.80 -18.57 1.44
N ASN A 57 5.14 -18.98 0.34
CA ASN A 57 4.91 -20.39 0.04
C ASN A 57 5.63 -20.89 -1.22
N GLU A 58 5.94 -20.00 -2.17
CA GLU A 58 6.48 -20.38 -3.49
C GLU A 58 7.96 -20.02 -3.66
N LEU A 59 8.46 -19.04 -2.91
CA LEU A 59 9.88 -18.72 -2.87
C LEU A 59 10.65 -19.73 -2.01
N THR A 60 11.93 -19.94 -2.32
CA THR A 60 12.79 -20.72 -1.41
C THR A 60 12.95 -19.99 -0.07
N PRO A 61 13.25 -20.69 1.04
CA PRO A 61 13.39 -20.05 2.35
C PRO A 61 14.35 -18.85 2.34
N LEU A 62 15.51 -19.01 1.67
CA LEU A 62 16.49 -17.94 1.51
C LEU A 62 15.97 -16.76 0.67
N GLN A 63 15.22 -17.03 -0.41
CA GLN A 63 14.61 -15.98 -1.22
C GLN A 63 13.56 -15.22 -0.42
N SER A 64 12.68 -15.94 0.28
CA SER A 64 11.65 -15.35 1.13
C SER A 64 12.27 -14.44 2.19
N GLU A 65 13.28 -14.93 2.91
CA GLU A 65 13.99 -14.17 3.95
C GLU A 65 14.62 -12.89 3.40
N ILE A 66 15.35 -12.97 2.28
CA ILE A 66 15.94 -11.79 1.62
C ILE A 66 14.86 -10.80 1.18
N MET A 67 13.76 -11.29 0.60
CA MET A 67 12.67 -10.42 0.13
C MET A 67 11.95 -9.75 1.30
N LYS A 68 11.73 -10.43 2.43
CA LYS A 68 11.15 -9.85 3.64
C LYS A 68 12.06 -8.78 4.24
N MET A 69 13.36 -9.04 4.38
CA MET A 69 14.32 -8.02 4.84
C MET A 69 14.35 -6.78 3.93
N TYR A 70 14.30 -6.99 2.60
CA TYR A 70 14.33 -5.90 1.65
C TYR A 70 13.03 -5.09 1.63
N LEU A 71 11.88 -5.77 1.54
CA LEU A 71 10.58 -5.12 1.36
C LEU A 71 9.98 -4.61 2.67
N TYR A 72 10.12 -5.37 3.75
CA TYR A 72 9.41 -5.13 5.00
C TYR A 72 10.29 -4.42 6.03
N ASP A 73 11.57 -4.75 6.08
CA ASP A 73 12.53 -4.09 6.99
C ASP A 73 13.29 -2.94 6.31
N ASN A 74 12.99 -2.66 5.04
CA ASN A 74 13.60 -1.58 4.25
C ASN A 74 15.15 -1.65 4.23
N LEU A 75 15.71 -2.86 4.33
CA LEU A 75 17.16 -3.06 4.38
C LEU A 75 17.78 -3.04 2.99
N GLY A 76 18.89 -2.32 2.85
CA GLY A 76 19.67 -2.33 1.62
C GLY A 76 20.38 -3.66 1.39
N VAL A 77 20.65 -4.00 0.13
CA VAL A 77 21.34 -5.24 -0.29
C VAL A 77 22.64 -5.50 0.47
N VAL A 78 23.39 -4.44 0.78
CA VAL A 78 24.66 -4.53 1.54
C VAL A 78 24.40 -4.95 3.00
N GLN A 79 23.37 -4.39 3.64
CA GLN A 79 23.01 -4.74 5.03
C GLN A 79 22.52 -6.19 5.10
N ILE A 80 21.66 -6.59 4.16
CA ILE A 80 21.17 -7.96 4.03
C ILE A 80 22.34 -8.94 3.85
N GLY A 81 23.29 -8.62 2.95
CA GLY A 81 24.46 -9.47 2.73
C GLY A 81 25.29 -9.68 4.00
N ARG A 82 25.45 -8.63 4.82
CA ARG A 82 26.13 -8.75 6.12
C ARG A 82 25.38 -9.64 7.10
N ILE A 83 24.05 -9.53 7.16
CA ILE A 83 23.21 -10.31 8.09
C ILE A 83 23.21 -11.79 7.71
N ILE A 84 23.06 -12.10 6.42
CA ILE A 84 22.95 -13.49 5.92
C ILE A 84 24.32 -14.13 5.67
N GLY A 85 25.41 -13.35 5.67
CA GLY A 85 26.75 -13.84 5.35
C GLY A 85 26.98 -14.07 3.85
N MET A 86 26.29 -13.29 3.00
CA MET A 86 26.39 -13.35 1.54
C MET A 86 27.06 -12.09 0.98
N SER A 87 27.72 -12.21 -0.18
CA SER A 87 28.17 -11.02 -0.91
C SER A 87 26.99 -10.22 -1.45
N GLN A 88 27.15 -8.90 -1.60
CA GLN A 88 26.12 -8.02 -2.18
C GLN A 88 25.63 -8.54 -3.54
N ALA A 89 26.55 -9.02 -4.40
CA ALA A 89 26.21 -9.57 -5.71
C ALA A 89 25.35 -10.84 -5.61
N ALA A 90 25.62 -11.71 -4.62
CA ALA A 90 24.84 -12.91 -4.39
C ALA A 90 23.41 -12.58 -3.90
N VAL A 91 23.26 -11.58 -3.03
CA VAL A 91 21.94 -11.08 -2.58
C VAL A 91 21.15 -10.51 -3.76
N SER A 92 21.73 -9.61 -4.55
CA SER A 92 21.06 -9.04 -5.73
C SER A 92 20.63 -10.12 -6.74
N LYS A 93 21.48 -11.12 -6.99
CA LYS A 93 21.13 -12.24 -7.88
C LYS A 93 20.00 -13.09 -7.32
N THR A 94 19.93 -13.24 -6.00
CA THR A 94 18.87 -14.00 -5.34
C THR A 94 17.54 -13.25 -5.39
N MET A 95 17.55 -11.94 -5.13
CA MET A 95 16.37 -11.07 -5.31
C MET A 95 15.87 -11.07 -6.76
N PHE A 96 16.78 -10.99 -7.73
CA PHE A 96 16.40 -11.04 -9.15
C PHE A 96 15.67 -12.36 -9.49
N ARG A 97 16.16 -13.49 -8.97
CA ARG A 97 15.50 -14.78 -9.13
C ARG A 97 14.14 -14.83 -8.46
N ALA A 98 14.02 -14.30 -7.24
CA ALA A 98 12.75 -14.20 -6.53
C ALA A 98 11.74 -13.36 -7.32
N ASN A 99 12.13 -12.18 -7.81
CA ASN A 99 11.29 -11.32 -8.64
C ASN A 99 10.83 -12.02 -9.92
N ASN A 100 11.70 -12.78 -10.59
CA ASN A 100 11.30 -13.55 -11.77
C ASN A 100 10.28 -14.64 -11.45
N THR A 101 10.40 -15.30 -10.28
CA THR A 101 9.38 -16.24 -9.80
C THR A 101 8.05 -15.51 -9.59
N ILE A 102 8.05 -14.40 -8.85
CA ILE A 102 6.83 -13.61 -8.60
C ILE A 102 6.16 -13.18 -9.91
N ILE A 103 6.93 -12.64 -10.87
CA ILE A 103 6.43 -12.25 -12.19
C ILE A 103 5.83 -13.45 -12.92
N LYS A 104 6.49 -14.61 -12.90
CA LYS A 104 6.00 -15.82 -13.56
C LYS A 104 4.63 -16.25 -13.03
N TYR A 105 4.45 -16.24 -11.71
CA TYR A 105 3.20 -16.66 -11.07
C TYR A 105 2.07 -15.64 -11.28
N LEU A 106 2.37 -14.34 -11.25
CA LEU A 106 1.36 -13.29 -11.39
C LEU A 106 1.00 -12.93 -12.84
N SER A 107 1.87 -13.25 -13.80
CA SER A 107 1.68 -12.89 -15.21
C SER A 107 0.31 -13.27 -15.79
N PRO A 108 -0.23 -14.50 -15.60
CA PRO A 108 -1.55 -14.85 -16.12
C PRO A 108 -2.67 -13.99 -15.52
N LEU A 109 -2.61 -13.74 -14.21
CA LEU A 109 -3.63 -12.95 -13.51
C LEU A 109 -3.60 -11.48 -13.95
N ILE A 110 -2.40 -10.89 -14.06
CA ILE A 110 -2.23 -9.50 -14.51
C ILE A 110 -2.73 -9.33 -15.94
N LYS A 111 -2.38 -10.25 -16.85
CA LYS A 111 -2.87 -10.22 -18.24
C LYS A 111 -4.39 -10.28 -18.30
N TYR A 112 -5.00 -11.12 -17.46
CA TYR A 112 -6.46 -11.23 -17.38
C TYR A 112 -7.12 -9.97 -16.80
N GLN A 113 -6.56 -9.41 -15.73
CA GLN A 113 -7.15 -8.28 -15.01
C GLN A 113 -7.04 -6.97 -15.78
N ASP A 114 -5.89 -6.71 -16.39
CA ASP A 114 -5.56 -5.40 -16.96
C ASP A 114 -5.66 -5.40 -18.51
N ASP A 115 -6.12 -6.51 -19.10
CA ASP A 115 -6.13 -6.75 -20.56
C ASP A 115 -4.79 -6.41 -21.23
N ILE A 116 -3.70 -6.62 -20.49
CA ILE A 116 -2.34 -6.26 -20.91
C ILE A 116 -1.86 -7.26 -21.96
N THR A 117 -1.69 -6.77 -23.18
CA THR A 117 -1.04 -7.51 -24.26
C THR A 117 0.48 -7.31 -24.27
N ASP A 118 0.99 -6.18 -23.75
CA ASP A 118 2.42 -5.88 -23.70
C ASP A 118 3.12 -6.50 -22.48
N ALA A 119 3.98 -7.49 -22.74
CA ALA A 119 4.78 -8.16 -21.72
C ALA A 119 5.67 -7.20 -20.88
N LYS A 120 6.03 -6.03 -21.40
CA LYS A 120 6.86 -5.03 -20.68
C LYS A 120 6.12 -4.33 -19.55
N LEU A 121 4.79 -4.33 -19.55
CA LEU A 121 3.99 -3.71 -18.49
C LEU A 121 3.85 -4.61 -17.26
N ILE A 122 4.03 -5.93 -17.41
CA ILE A 122 3.86 -6.89 -16.31
C ILE A 122 4.83 -6.62 -15.15
N PRO A 123 6.15 -6.40 -15.36
CA PRO A 123 7.05 -6.06 -14.26
C PRO A 123 6.68 -4.78 -13.53
N LEU A 124 6.13 -3.77 -14.23
CA LEU A 124 5.67 -2.53 -13.62
C LEU A 124 4.48 -2.76 -12.70
N ARG A 125 3.51 -3.57 -13.15
CA ARG A 125 2.36 -3.97 -12.34
C ARG A 125 2.79 -4.79 -11.13
N VAL A 126 3.70 -5.75 -11.29
CA VAL A 126 4.26 -6.51 -10.16
C VAL A 126 4.99 -5.59 -9.19
N GLY A 127 5.79 -4.62 -9.67
CA GLY A 127 6.46 -3.63 -8.83
C GLY A 127 5.47 -2.86 -7.96
N LYS A 128 4.35 -2.41 -8.53
CA LYS A 128 3.28 -1.73 -7.79
C LYS A 128 2.66 -2.63 -6.72
N LEU A 129 2.40 -3.90 -7.02
CA LEU A 129 1.85 -4.85 -6.04
C LEU A 129 2.84 -5.15 -4.90
N LEU A 130 4.14 -5.22 -5.22
CA LEU A 130 5.22 -5.34 -4.22
C LEU A 130 5.28 -4.11 -3.31
N GLU A 131 5.11 -2.89 -3.83
CA GLU A 131 5.03 -1.67 -3.02
C GLU A 131 3.85 -1.70 -2.05
N ILE A 132 2.68 -2.17 -2.49
CA ILE A 132 1.50 -2.30 -1.64
C ILE A 132 1.74 -3.36 -0.54
N SER A 133 2.29 -4.52 -0.91
CA SER A 133 2.67 -5.57 0.05
C SER A 133 3.72 -5.07 1.06
N ALA A 134 4.74 -4.35 0.58
CA ALA A 134 5.77 -3.75 1.41
C ALA A 134 5.19 -2.72 2.39
N ALA A 135 4.31 -1.83 1.92
CA ALA A 135 3.66 -0.85 2.77
C ALA A 135 2.79 -1.50 3.86
N LYS A 136 2.06 -2.55 3.52
CA LYS A 136 1.19 -3.28 4.45
C LYS A 136 1.98 -3.98 5.56
N ASN A 137 3.02 -4.72 5.19
CA ASN A 137 3.77 -5.57 6.12
C ASN A 137 5.01 -4.90 6.71
N GLY A 138 5.45 -3.78 6.13
CA GLY A 138 6.75 -3.19 6.44
C GLY A 138 6.76 -2.42 7.74
N ASN A 139 7.87 -2.53 8.47
CA ASN A 139 8.10 -1.79 9.70
C ASN A 139 8.34 -0.31 9.36
N ALA A 140 7.58 0.59 9.98
CA ALA A 140 7.82 2.03 9.83
C ALA A 140 8.73 2.51 10.96
N ASP A 141 9.79 3.25 10.59
CA ASP A 141 10.73 3.84 11.52
C ASP A 141 10.17 5.12 12.16
N SER A 142 9.14 5.71 11.53
CA SER A 142 8.51 6.96 12.00
C SER A 142 7.00 6.96 11.84
N PHE A 143 6.33 7.85 12.57
CA PHE A 143 4.90 8.07 12.42
C PHE A 143 4.52 8.54 11.00
N GLY A 144 5.30 9.44 10.40
CA GLY A 144 5.07 9.91 9.03
C GLY A 144 5.14 8.75 8.02
N GLU A 145 6.13 7.87 8.17
CA GLU A 145 6.24 6.67 7.36
C GLU A 145 5.09 5.70 7.60
N ALA A 146 4.63 5.53 8.85
CA ALA A 146 3.45 4.72 9.13
C ALA A 146 2.20 5.24 8.40
N LEU A 147 2.00 6.56 8.36
CA LEU A 147 0.90 7.19 7.61
C LEU A 147 1.06 7.01 6.10
N ARG A 148 2.29 7.13 5.57
CA ARG A 148 2.58 6.84 4.17
C ARG A 148 2.29 5.39 3.83
N ASN A 149 2.66 4.47 4.70
CA ASN A 149 2.42 3.05 4.53
C ASN A 149 0.93 2.73 4.52
N LEU A 150 0.12 3.37 5.38
CA LEU A 150 -1.34 3.28 5.27
C LEU A 150 -1.83 3.75 3.90
N ARG A 151 -1.35 4.90 3.40
CA ARG A 151 -1.73 5.38 2.06
C ARG A 151 -1.41 4.36 0.97
N VAL A 152 -0.18 3.84 0.95
CA VAL A 152 0.29 2.92 -0.10
C VAL A 152 -0.34 1.53 0.03
N ALA A 153 -0.55 1.03 1.24
CA ALA A 153 -1.17 -0.27 1.50
C ALA A 153 -2.64 -0.34 1.03
N TYR A 154 -3.33 0.82 1.03
CA TYR A 154 -4.66 0.98 0.46
C TYR A 154 -4.65 1.49 -0.98
N ASP A 155 -3.47 1.60 -1.60
CA ASP A 155 -3.23 2.08 -2.95
C ASP A 155 -3.90 3.44 -3.27
N ILE A 156 -3.80 4.38 -2.34
CA ILE A 156 -4.34 5.74 -2.48
C ILE A 156 -3.27 6.67 -3.05
N SER A 157 -3.62 7.46 -4.07
CA SER A 157 -2.74 8.49 -4.62
C SER A 157 -2.52 9.64 -3.61
N PRO A 158 -1.37 10.33 -3.64
CA PRO A 158 -1.16 11.55 -2.84
C PRO A 158 -2.25 12.60 -3.08
N GLU A 159 -2.70 12.75 -4.33
CA GLU A 159 -3.80 13.59 -4.76
C GLU A 159 -5.05 13.30 -3.94
N ARG A 160 -5.54 12.06 -4.03
CA ARG A 160 -6.78 11.63 -3.40
C ARG A 160 -6.69 11.72 -1.89
N LEU A 161 -5.57 11.30 -1.30
CA LEU A 161 -5.42 11.37 0.15
C LEU A 161 -5.39 12.83 0.63
N SER A 162 -4.68 13.72 -0.06
CA SER A 162 -4.64 15.14 0.32
C SER A 162 -6.03 15.79 0.30
N SER A 163 -6.85 15.46 -0.70
CA SER A 163 -8.26 15.88 -0.78
C SER A 163 -9.10 15.29 0.35
N ASN A 164 -8.99 13.97 0.61
CA ASN A 164 -9.74 13.30 1.70
C ASN A 164 -9.39 13.88 3.08
N LEU A 165 -8.11 14.23 3.28
CA LEU A 165 -7.63 14.84 4.52
C LEU A 165 -7.85 16.36 4.54
N ASN A 166 -8.30 16.96 3.44
CA ASN A 166 -8.46 18.40 3.25
C ASN A 166 -7.21 19.18 3.70
N ILE A 167 -6.08 18.84 3.10
CA ILE A 167 -4.76 19.48 3.23
C ILE A 167 -4.11 19.61 1.84
N SER A 168 -3.06 20.42 1.71
CA SER A 168 -2.31 20.49 0.45
C SER A 168 -1.45 19.24 0.21
N LYS A 169 -1.15 18.92 -1.06
CA LYS A 169 -0.19 17.85 -1.41
C LYS A 169 1.19 18.07 -0.80
N GLY A 170 1.65 19.32 -0.73
CA GLY A 170 2.93 19.67 -0.11
C GLY A 170 2.95 19.41 1.40
N GLU A 171 1.83 19.69 2.07
CA GLU A 171 1.66 19.37 3.48
C GLU A 171 1.62 17.86 3.72
N LEU A 172 0.87 17.11 2.90
CA LEU A 172 0.87 15.64 2.94
C LEU A 172 2.30 15.08 2.82
N ALA A 173 3.06 15.55 1.81
CA ALA A 173 4.43 15.10 1.59
C ALA A 173 5.37 15.46 2.77
N ALA A 174 5.17 16.61 3.42
CA ALA A 174 5.93 16.99 4.61
C ALA A 174 5.59 16.12 5.83
N ILE A 175 4.32 15.70 5.97
CA ILE A 175 3.88 14.78 7.03
C ILE A 175 4.45 13.39 6.79
N GLU A 176 4.28 12.83 5.59
CA GLU A 176 4.72 11.47 5.25
C GLU A 176 6.25 11.28 5.30
N SER A 177 7.01 12.36 5.15
CA SER A 177 8.47 12.36 5.30
C SER A 177 8.95 12.67 6.73
N GLY A 178 8.03 12.88 7.66
CA GLY A 178 8.35 13.23 9.05
C GLY A 178 8.86 14.66 9.27
N ARG A 179 8.92 15.50 8.22
CA ARG A 179 9.34 16.91 8.32
C ARG A 179 8.32 17.78 9.03
N LYS A 180 7.05 17.39 9.04
CA LYS A 180 5.95 18.12 9.69
C LYS A 180 5.10 17.19 10.52
N ILE A 181 4.79 17.61 11.75
CA ILE A 181 3.82 16.92 12.61
C ILE A 181 2.41 17.34 12.15
N PRO A 182 1.49 16.39 11.88
CA PRO A 182 0.13 16.74 11.50
C PRO A 182 -0.63 17.40 12.65
N SER A 183 -1.62 18.24 12.30
CA SER A 183 -2.57 18.75 13.28
C SER A 183 -3.40 17.63 13.89
N VAL A 184 -3.97 17.85 15.09
CA VAL A 184 -4.89 16.89 15.72
C VAL A 184 -6.05 16.56 14.77
N THR A 185 -6.63 17.57 14.10
CA THR A 185 -7.69 17.40 13.11
C THR A 185 -7.25 16.50 11.95
N THR A 186 -6.04 16.68 11.43
CA THR A 186 -5.49 15.84 10.36
C THR A 186 -5.27 14.40 10.85
N ALA A 187 -4.76 14.21 12.07
CA ALA A 187 -4.60 12.88 12.67
C ALA A 187 -5.95 12.18 12.87
N MET A 188 -6.99 12.90 13.33
CA MET A 188 -8.35 12.36 13.42
C MET A 188 -8.90 11.92 12.06
N ARG A 189 -8.64 12.68 10.99
CA ARG A 189 -9.04 12.30 9.62
C ARG A 189 -8.32 11.04 9.15
N TYR A 190 -7.03 10.88 9.44
CA TYR A 190 -6.31 9.63 9.18
C TYR A 190 -6.93 8.45 9.93
N SER A 191 -7.17 8.60 11.24
CA SER A 191 -7.78 7.57 12.08
C SER A 191 -9.15 7.13 11.54
N ALA A 192 -10.01 8.08 11.19
CA ALA A 192 -11.34 7.80 10.63
C ALA A 192 -11.28 7.14 9.24
N LEU A 193 -10.39 7.61 8.36
CA LEU A 193 -10.28 7.11 6.99
C LEU A 193 -9.76 5.67 6.93
N PHE A 194 -8.75 5.35 7.74
CA PHE A 194 -8.09 4.04 7.74
C PHE A 194 -8.60 3.10 8.84
N ASN A 195 -9.50 3.58 9.70
CA ASN A 195 -10.00 2.86 10.87
C ASN A 195 -8.85 2.34 11.76
N VAL A 196 -7.92 3.24 12.11
CA VAL A 196 -6.74 2.94 12.93
C VAL A 196 -6.70 3.80 14.18
N GLU A 197 -6.10 3.27 15.25
CA GLU A 197 -5.88 4.02 16.49
C GLU A 197 -4.60 4.86 16.38
N ILE A 198 -4.73 6.17 16.68
CA ILE A 198 -3.61 7.11 16.72
C ILE A 198 -3.54 7.71 18.12
N ASP A 199 -2.48 7.38 18.84
CA ASP A 199 -2.20 7.91 20.17
C ASP A 199 -1.34 9.16 20.08
N MET A 200 -1.64 10.16 20.92
CA MET A 200 -0.79 11.34 21.10
C MET A 200 -0.19 11.35 22.52
N LYS A 201 1.13 11.45 22.60
CA LYS A 201 1.89 11.56 23.85
C LYS A 201 2.58 12.92 23.91
N PHE A 202 2.69 13.48 25.11
CA PHE A 202 3.43 14.71 25.35
C PHE A 202 4.69 14.41 26.14
N ILE A 203 5.85 14.80 25.63
CA ILE A 203 7.14 14.67 26.30
C ILE A 203 7.80 16.05 26.31
N ASN A 204 8.09 16.58 27.50
CA ASN A 204 8.72 17.90 27.69
C ASN A 204 8.02 19.03 26.90
N GLY A 205 6.67 19.04 26.91
CA GLY A 205 5.87 20.04 26.20
C GLY A 205 5.77 19.85 24.69
N ARG A 206 6.30 18.76 24.12
CA ARG A 206 6.19 18.43 22.69
C ARG A 206 5.26 17.23 22.47
N GLY A 207 4.38 17.34 21.49
CA GLY A 207 3.48 16.27 21.08
C GLY A 207 4.17 15.28 20.13
N PHE A 208 3.97 13.99 20.37
CA PHE A 208 4.44 12.88 19.56
C PHE A 208 3.28 11.95 19.26
N TYR A 209 3.11 11.57 17.99
CA TYR A 209 2.07 10.63 17.59
C TYR A 209 2.63 9.23 17.42
N LEU A 210 1.79 8.24 17.70
CA LEU A 210 2.03 6.83 17.46
C LEU A 210 0.80 6.26 16.75
N CYS A 211 1.00 5.55 15.65
CA CYS A 211 -0.07 4.83 14.96
C CYS A 211 0.04 3.36 15.32
N LYS A 212 -1.04 2.78 15.88
CA LYS A 212 -1.12 1.32 16.03
C LYS A 212 -1.61 0.77 14.68
N ARG A 213 -0.78 -0.04 14.03
CA ARG A 213 -1.19 -0.71 12.81
C ARG A 213 -2.17 -1.85 13.16
N PRO A 214 -3.17 -2.10 12.30
CA PRO A 214 -4.03 -3.27 12.41
C PRO A 214 -3.27 -4.57 12.11
#